data_AF-A0A0Q7VIB5-F1
#
_entry.id   AF-A0A0Q7VIB5-F1
#
_cell.length_a   1.000
_cell.length_b   1.000
_cell.length_c   1.000
_cell.angle_alpha   90.00
_cell.angle_beta   90.00
_cell.angle_gamma   90.00
#
_symmetry.space_group_name_H-M   'P 1'
#
loop_
_entity.id
_entity.type
_entity.pdbx_description
1 polymer ?
#
loop_
_entity_poly.entity_id
_entity_poly.type
_entity_poly.pdbx_seq_one_letter_code
_entity_poly.pdbx_strand_id
1 'polypeptide(L)'
;MTDQRPQYGEIATIEEQRRAAGLPPLGEVAPPTPAEAVPGAGTEAPRAGGRTDAPRRRPVDRLVTIALLAYGLVNVAVTAVSYLDFPTAMNQMMDALGVDGEFTNYAQGKLWGTIASIVLIVGWSLTAMFSVRRLRSGKVAWWVPLAGGAVTLLVASVCAAIPLMNDPAFIDFVAKTAGQ
;
A
#
# COMPACT_ATOMS: atom_id res chain seq x y z
N MET A 1 58.50 -0.77 -31.24
CA MET A 1 57.51 -1.39 -30.33
C MET A 1 56.65 -2.29 -31.17
N THR A 2 56.82 -3.60 -31.03
CA THR A 2 56.05 -4.63 -31.76
C THR A 2 54.63 -4.64 -31.21
N ASP A 3 53.67 -4.22 -32.03
CA ASP A 3 52.26 -4.10 -31.68
C ASP A 3 51.58 -5.47 -31.78
N GLN A 4 51.88 -6.35 -30.81
CA GLN A 4 51.35 -7.71 -30.78
C GLN A 4 50.01 -7.71 -30.06
N ARG A 5 48.92 -7.59 -30.83
CA ARG A 5 47.57 -7.74 -30.28
C ARG A 5 47.33 -9.20 -29.86
N PRO A 6 46.67 -9.43 -28.71
CA PRO A 6 46.34 -10.79 -28.26
C PRO A 6 45.45 -11.50 -29.27
N GLN A 7 45.72 -12.79 -29.52
CA GLN A 7 44.93 -13.62 -30.43
C GLN A 7 43.57 -13.99 -29.81
N TYR A 8 42.56 -14.18 -30.66
CA TYR A 8 41.21 -14.49 -30.22
C TYR A 8 41.18 -15.80 -29.41
N GLY A 9 40.76 -15.71 -28.14
CA GLY A 9 40.71 -16.84 -27.19
C GLY A 9 41.70 -16.75 -26.03
N GLU A 10 42.63 -15.81 -26.05
CA GLU A 10 43.58 -15.58 -24.95
C GLU A 10 43.02 -14.55 -23.96
N ILE A 11 43.04 -14.87 -22.66
CA ILE A 11 42.55 -13.95 -21.62
C ILE A 11 43.60 -12.85 -21.46
N ALA A 12 43.18 -11.59 -21.60
CA ALA A 12 44.05 -10.43 -21.38
C ALA A 12 44.73 -10.52 -20.01
N THR A 13 46.04 -10.25 -19.98
CA THR A 13 46.81 -10.28 -18.74
C THR A 13 46.27 -9.24 -17.75
N ILE A 14 46.45 -9.46 -16.45
CA ILE A 14 45.98 -8.53 -15.40
C ILE A 14 46.58 -7.12 -15.61
N GLU A 15 47.81 -7.03 -16.10
CA GLU A 15 48.48 -5.76 -16.40
C GLU A 15 47.81 -5.02 -17.57
N GLU A 16 47.44 -5.73 -18.64
CA GLU A 16 46.73 -5.16 -19.79
C GLU A 16 45.31 -4.72 -19.44
N GLN A 17 44.60 -5.50 -18.61
CA GLN A 17 43.29 -5.12 -18.11
C GLN A 17 43.35 -3.83 -17.29
N ARG A 18 44.37 -3.69 -16.43
CA ARG A 18 44.59 -2.44 -15.67
C ARG A 18 44.92 -1.27 -16.57
N ARG A 19 45.76 -1.48 -17.58
CA ARG A 19 46.11 -0.45 -18.55
C ARG A 19 44.89 0.02 -19.35
N ALA A 20 44.02 -0.90 -19.76
CA ALA A 20 42.76 -0.59 -20.43
C ALA A 20 41.77 0.14 -19.50
N ALA A 21 41.78 -0.16 -18.21
CA ALA A 21 40.99 0.52 -17.18
C ALA A 21 41.59 1.86 -16.72
N GLY A 22 42.74 2.27 -17.24
CA GLY A 22 43.42 3.51 -16.84
C GLY A 22 43.98 3.48 -15.41
N LEU A 23 44.21 2.28 -14.86
CA LEU A 23 44.75 2.09 -13.51
C LEU A 23 46.29 2.14 -13.52
N PRO A 24 46.93 2.68 -12.45
CA PRO A 24 48.38 2.70 -12.33
C PRO A 24 48.96 1.28 -12.23
N PRO A 25 50.21 1.08 -12.68
CA PRO A 25 50.86 -0.24 -12.71
C PRO A 25 51.02 -0.82 -11.31
N LEU A 26 51.01 -2.16 -11.22
CA LEU A 26 50.96 -2.90 -9.95
C LEU A 26 52.12 -2.62 -8.98
N GLY A 27 53.24 -2.06 -9.47
CA GLY A 27 54.40 -1.67 -8.66
C GLY A 27 54.45 -0.20 -8.22
N GLU A 28 53.51 0.64 -8.65
CA GLU A 28 53.51 2.09 -8.41
C GLU A 28 52.48 2.53 -7.35
N VAL A 29 51.71 1.58 -6.83
CA VAL A 29 50.93 1.79 -5.60
C VAL A 29 51.89 1.72 -4.43
N ALA A 30 52.39 2.89 -4.01
CA ALA A 30 53.13 3.02 -2.76
C ALA A 30 52.28 2.44 -1.60
N PRO A 31 52.86 1.63 -0.70
CA PRO A 31 52.15 1.18 0.49
C PRO A 31 51.65 2.43 1.25
N PRO A 32 50.42 2.42 1.80
CA PRO A 32 49.88 3.57 2.48
C PRO A 32 50.81 3.93 3.64
N THR A 33 51.48 5.08 3.51
CA THR A 33 52.24 5.67 4.60
C THR A 33 51.23 6.00 5.70
N PRO A 34 51.41 5.57 6.95
CA PRO A 34 50.53 5.99 8.04
C PRO A 34 50.56 7.52 8.14
N ALA A 35 49.50 8.18 7.71
CA ALA A 35 49.39 9.63 7.74
C ALA A 35 49.16 10.07 9.19
N GLU A 36 50.13 10.81 9.72
CA GLU A 36 50.05 11.59 10.95
C GLU A 36 48.87 12.58 10.84
N ALA A 37 48.01 12.60 11.85
CA ALA A 37 46.78 13.37 11.85
C ALA A 37 47.06 14.88 11.91
N VAL A 38 46.89 15.57 10.78
CA VAL A 38 46.85 17.04 10.72
C VAL A 38 45.38 17.47 10.64
N PRO A 39 44.85 18.24 11.59
CA PRO A 39 43.50 18.79 11.51
C PRO A 39 43.54 20.06 10.64
N GLY A 40 43.07 19.97 9.40
CA GLY A 40 43.06 21.12 8.50
C GLY A 40 42.16 20.96 7.28
N ALA A 41 41.21 21.89 7.17
CA ALA A 41 40.51 22.34 5.96
C ALA A 41 39.85 21.26 5.07
N GLY A 42 38.54 21.10 5.26
CA GLY A 42 37.68 20.28 4.42
C GLY A 42 37.69 20.72 2.96
N THR A 43 38.49 20.05 2.16
CA THR A 43 38.22 19.89 0.73
C THR A 43 37.04 18.95 0.60
N GLU A 44 35.93 19.45 0.06
CA GLU A 44 34.80 18.62 -0.34
C GLU A 44 35.29 17.54 -1.33
N ALA A 45 35.44 16.31 -0.82
CA ALA A 45 35.46 15.15 -1.69
C ALA A 45 34.16 15.15 -2.51
N PRO A 46 34.21 14.88 -3.83
CA PRO A 46 32.99 14.67 -4.60
C PRO A 46 32.23 13.55 -3.91
N ARG A 47 31.02 13.83 -3.41
CA ARG A 47 30.09 12.79 -2.95
C ARG A 47 29.68 11.98 -4.18
N ALA A 48 30.56 11.09 -4.63
CA ALA A 48 30.24 9.93 -5.45
C ALA A 48 29.48 8.93 -4.56
N GLY A 49 28.32 9.37 -4.10
CA GLY A 49 27.37 8.63 -3.28
C GLY A 49 26.00 8.61 -3.94
N GLY A 50 25.96 8.68 -5.27
CA GLY A 50 24.82 8.23 -6.04
C GLY A 50 24.70 6.72 -5.88
N ARG A 51 24.24 6.25 -4.71
CA ARG A 51 23.57 4.96 -4.64
C ARG A 51 22.33 5.15 -5.51
N THR A 52 22.45 4.84 -6.80
CA THR A 52 21.34 4.26 -7.54
C THR A 52 20.99 3.01 -6.75
N ASP A 53 20.14 3.19 -5.74
CA ASP A 53 19.54 2.15 -4.94
C ASP A 53 18.72 1.33 -5.94
N ALA A 54 19.37 0.35 -6.56
CA ALA A 54 18.76 -0.55 -7.51
C ALA A 54 17.46 -1.03 -6.83
N PRO A 55 16.30 -0.94 -7.49
CA PRO A 55 15.01 -1.06 -6.84
C PRO A 55 14.99 -2.36 -6.05
N ARG A 56 15.17 -2.26 -4.73
CA ARG A 56 15.27 -3.42 -3.84
C ARG A 56 13.94 -4.12 -4.00
N ARG A 57 13.93 -5.26 -4.69
CA ARG A 57 12.70 -6.03 -4.94
C ARG A 57 12.10 -6.31 -3.55
N ARG A 58 10.92 -5.77 -3.26
CA ARG A 58 10.18 -5.99 -2.01
C ARG A 58 9.09 -7.05 -2.26
N PRO A 59 9.42 -8.35 -2.36
CA PRO A 59 8.44 -9.39 -2.71
C PRO A 59 7.35 -9.51 -1.65
N VAL A 60 7.71 -9.36 -0.37
CA VAL A 60 6.77 -9.43 0.75
C VAL A 60 5.74 -8.30 0.69
N ASP A 61 6.15 -7.05 0.44
CA ASP A 61 5.23 -5.91 0.30
C ASP A 61 4.22 -6.12 -0.83
N ARG A 62 4.67 -6.68 -1.96
CA ARG A 62 3.78 -7.01 -3.08
C ARG A 62 2.78 -8.10 -2.71
N LEU A 63 3.25 -9.19 -2.10
CA LEU A 63 2.38 -10.30 -1.68
C LEU A 63 1.32 -9.81 -0.69
N VAL A 64 1.73 -9.05 0.33
CA VAL A 64 0.82 -8.50 1.34
C VAL A 64 -0.19 -7.54 0.70
N THR A 65 0.25 -6.65 -0.20
CA THR A 65 -0.67 -5.72 -0.88
C THR A 65 -1.69 -6.47 -1.73
N ILE A 66 -1.26 -7.48 -2.49
CA ILE A 66 -2.17 -8.30 -3.33
C ILE A 66 -3.15 -9.07 -2.44
N ALA A 67 -2.68 -9.68 -1.36
CA ALA A 67 -3.52 -10.41 -0.42
C ALA A 67 -4.58 -9.49 0.22
N LEU A 68 -4.19 -8.29 0.66
CA LEU A 68 -5.10 -7.29 1.22
C LEU A 68 -6.13 -6.82 0.20
N LEU A 69 -5.73 -6.59 -1.05
CA LEU A 69 -6.66 -6.19 -2.12
C LEU A 69 -7.65 -7.30 -2.45
N ALA A 70 -7.18 -8.55 -2.55
CA ALA A 70 -8.03 -9.70 -2.83
C ALA A 70 -9.03 -9.96 -1.70
N TYR A 71 -8.55 -9.95 -0.44
CA TYR A 71 -9.42 -10.06 0.73
C TYR A 71 -10.43 -8.91 0.77
N GLY A 72 -9.97 -7.67 0.58
CA GLY A 72 -10.82 -6.49 0.54
C GLY A 72 -11.86 -6.55 -0.57
N LEU A 73 -11.54 -7.13 -1.73
CA LEU A 73 -12.48 -7.30 -2.84
C LEU A 73 -13.64 -8.22 -2.46
N VAL A 74 -13.32 -9.38 -1.88
CA VAL A 74 -14.34 -10.34 -1.44
C VAL A 74 -15.21 -9.71 -0.37
N ASN A 75 -14.60 -9.04 0.62
CA ASN A 75 -15.35 -8.35 1.67
C ASN A 75 -16.28 -7.27 1.10
N VAL A 76 -15.78 -6.45 0.18
CA VAL A 76 -16.57 -5.39 -0.47
C VAL A 76 -17.70 -5.98 -1.31
N ALA A 77 -17.46 -7.07 -2.05
CA ALA A 77 -18.50 -7.71 -2.83
C ALA A 77 -19.63 -8.25 -1.94
N VAL A 78 -19.29 -8.97 -0.87
CA VAL A 78 -20.28 -9.50 0.07
C VAL A 78 -21.05 -8.37 0.77
N THR A 79 -20.33 -7.35 1.26
CA THR A 79 -20.95 -6.22 1.97
C THR A 79 -21.81 -5.38 1.03
N ALA A 80 -21.36 -5.14 -0.20
CA ALA A 80 -22.11 -4.39 -1.21
C ALA A 80 -23.43 -5.08 -1.56
N VAL A 81 -23.45 -6.41 -1.67
CA VAL A 81 -24.68 -7.19 -1.87
C VAL A 81 -25.57 -7.13 -0.63
N SER A 82 -24.99 -7.27 0.57
CA SER A 82 -25.74 -7.13 1.84
C SER A 82 -26.41 -5.76 1.96
N TYR A 83 -25.77 -4.68 1.50
CA TYR A 83 -26.38 -3.35 1.48
C TYR A 83 -27.48 -3.17 0.44
N LEU A 84 -27.49 -3.96 -0.64
CA LEU A 84 -28.62 -3.96 -1.57
C LEU A 84 -29.84 -4.65 -0.94
N ASP A 85 -29.62 -5.56 0.00
CA ASP A 85 -30.64 -6.13 0.88
C ASP A 85 -30.57 -5.54 2.30
N PHE A 86 -30.59 -4.21 2.35
CA PHE A 86 -30.44 -3.43 3.59
C PHE A 86 -31.41 -3.84 4.71
N PRO A 87 -32.71 -4.10 4.45
CA PRO A 87 -33.64 -4.48 5.51
C PRO A 87 -33.22 -5.76 6.23
N THR A 88 -32.83 -6.80 5.48
CA THR A 88 -32.33 -8.06 6.06
C THR A 88 -31.09 -7.82 6.91
N ALA A 89 -30.15 -7.00 6.42
CA ALA A 89 -28.94 -6.65 7.15
C ALA A 89 -29.24 -5.89 8.46
N MET A 90 -30.21 -4.98 8.45
CA MET A 90 -30.62 -4.25 9.66
C MET A 90 -31.39 -5.11 10.64
N ASN A 91 -32.25 -6.01 10.19
CA ASN A 91 -32.93 -6.95 11.09
C ASN A 91 -31.93 -7.82 11.83
N GLN A 92 -30.92 -8.37 11.13
CA GLN A 92 -29.84 -9.12 11.77
C GLN A 92 -29.06 -8.29 12.81
N MET A 93 -28.88 -7.00 12.54
CA MET A 93 -28.24 -6.08 13.48
C MET A 93 -29.13 -5.77 14.68
N MET A 94 -30.41 -5.50 14.46
CA MET A 94 -31.41 -5.28 15.50
C MET A 94 -31.53 -6.50 16.42
N ASP A 95 -31.60 -7.71 15.85
CA ASP A 95 -31.59 -8.98 16.59
C ASP A 95 -30.33 -9.12 17.45
N ALA A 96 -29.15 -8.82 16.88
CA ALA A 96 -27.89 -8.88 17.60
C ALA A 96 -27.80 -7.86 18.75
N LEU A 97 -28.51 -6.73 18.64
CA LEU A 97 -28.60 -5.69 19.67
C LEU A 97 -29.74 -5.95 20.67
N GLY A 98 -30.59 -6.94 20.45
CA GLY A 98 -31.76 -7.25 21.28
C GLY A 98 -32.91 -6.25 21.12
N VAL A 99 -33.03 -5.64 19.95
CA VAL A 99 -34.14 -4.75 19.61
C VAL A 99 -35.38 -5.57 19.29
N ASP A 100 -36.45 -5.40 20.06
CA ASP A 100 -37.74 -6.02 19.77
C ASP A 100 -38.42 -5.29 18.58
N GLY A 101 -38.28 -5.84 17.38
CA GLY A 101 -38.94 -5.33 16.17
C GLY A 101 -38.13 -5.56 14.89
N GLU A 102 -38.74 -5.24 13.75
CA GLU A 102 -38.07 -5.25 12.45
C GLU A 102 -37.84 -3.83 11.93
N PHE A 103 -36.80 -3.67 11.11
CA PHE A 103 -36.55 -2.46 10.34
C PHE A 103 -37.76 -2.13 9.46
N THR A 104 -38.28 -0.92 9.60
CA THR A 104 -39.52 -0.47 8.94
C THR A 104 -39.28 0.56 7.84
N ASN A 105 -38.14 1.25 7.86
CA ASN A 105 -37.82 2.32 6.92
C ASN A 105 -37.25 1.82 5.58
N TYR A 106 -38.01 0.96 4.89
CA TYR A 106 -37.57 0.26 3.67
C TYR A 106 -37.18 1.20 2.53
N ALA A 107 -37.88 2.34 2.37
CA ALA A 107 -37.62 3.29 1.30
C ALA A 107 -36.24 3.95 1.46
N GLN A 108 -35.91 4.42 2.67
CA GLN A 108 -34.57 4.96 2.94
C GLN A 108 -33.53 3.86 2.96
N GLY A 109 -33.85 2.66 3.47
CA GLY A 109 -32.96 1.51 3.43
C GLY A 109 -32.52 1.16 2.01
N LYS A 110 -33.45 1.11 1.06
CA LYS A 110 -33.12 0.87 -0.36
C LYS A 110 -32.24 1.98 -0.94
N LEU A 111 -32.58 3.24 -0.70
CA LEU A 111 -31.83 4.38 -1.23
C LEU A 111 -30.40 4.42 -0.69
N TRP A 112 -30.26 4.44 0.65
CA TRP A 112 -28.97 4.56 1.31
C TRP A 112 -28.14 3.29 1.25
N GLY A 113 -28.76 2.11 1.24
CA GLY A 113 -28.10 0.85 0.96
C GLY A 113 -27.47 0.83 -0.43
N THR A 114 -28.19 1.31 -1.45
CA THR A 114 -27.65 1.47 -2.81
C THR A 114 -26.49 2.47 -2.84
N ILE A 115 -26.62 3.63 -2.18
CA ILE A 115 -25.54 4.63 -2.10
C ILE A 115 -24.31 4.03 -1.41
N ALA A 116 -24.49 3.34 -0.28
CA ALA A 116 -23.41 2.72 0.48
C ALA A 116 -22.70 1.63 -0.36
N SER A 117 -23.47 0.83 -1.11
CA SER A 117 -22.94 -0.17 -2.04
C SER A 117 -22.07 0.47 -3.13
N ILE A 118 -22.53 1.57 -3.74
CA ILE A 118 -21.74 2.34 -4.72
C ILE A 118 -20.46 2.91 -4.08
N VAL A 119 -20.56 3.49 -2.88
CA VAL A 119 -19.42 4.03 -2.14
C VAL A 119 -18.37 2.95 -1.88
N LEU A 120 -18.78 1.75 -1.47
CA LEU A 120 -17.86 0.62 -1.26
C LEU A 120 -17.15 0.22 -2.55
N ILE A 121 -17.88 0.06 -3.65
CA ILE A 121 -17.32 -0.34 -4.95
C ILE A 121 -16.34 0.72 -5.47
N VAL A 122 -16.72 1.99 -5.43
CA VAL A 122 -15.89 3.11 -5.88
C VAL A 122 -14.66 3.28 -4.99
N GLY A 123 -14.85 3.26 -3.66
CA GLY A 123 -13.76 3.39 -2.70
C GLY A 123 -12.75 2.25 -2.82
N TRP A 124 -13.20 1.02 -3.00
CA TRP A 124 -12.32 -0.11 -3.28
C TRP A 124 -11.57 0.04 -4.60
N SER A 125 -12.27 0.45 -5.67
CA SER A 125 -11.67 0.64 -7.00
C SER A 125 -10.57 1.71 -6.99
N LEU A 126 -10.82 2.83 -6.31
CA LEU A 126 -9.82 3.89 -6.11
C LEU A 126 -8.63 3.36 -5.29
N THR A 127 -8.89 2.65 -4.21
CA THR A 127 -7.86 2.05 -3.36
C THR A 127 -6.98 1.07 -4.14
N ALA A 128 -7.59 0.20 -4.95
CA ALA A 128 -6.89 -0.73 -5.83
C ALA A 128 -6.04 0.01 -6.87
N MET A 129 -6.61 1.02 -7.53
CA MET A 129 -5.91 1.87 -8.50
C MET A 129 -4.66 2.52 -7.88
N PHE A 130 -4.79 3.15 -6.70
CA PHE A 130 -3.66 3.78 -6.01
C PHE A 130 -2.62 2.76 -5.56
N SER A 131 -3.04 1.61 -5.04
CA SER A 131 -2.16 0.53 -4.63
C SER A 131 -1.33 0.01 -5.82
N VAL A 132 -1.97 -0.27 -6.96
CA VAL A 132 -1.30 -0.74 -8.18
C VAL A 132 -0.35 0.32 -8.73
N ARG A 133 -0.78 1.59 -8.80
CA ARG A 133 0.07 2.68 -9.28
C ARG A 133 1.32 2.84 -8.39
N ARG A 134 1.17 2.68 -7.08
CA ARG A 134 2.27 2.74 -6.11
C ARG A 134 3.24 1.55 -6.22
N LEU A 135 2.72 0.33 -6.43
CA LEU A 135 3.53 -0.87 -6.71
C LEU A 135 4.38 -0.69 -7.97
N ARG A 136 3.79 -0.12 -9.03
CA ARG A 136 4.49 0.14 -10.31
C ARG A 136 5.61 1.17 -10.16
N SER A 137 5.48 2.11 -9.22
CA SER A 137 6.53 3.08 -8.88
C SER A 137 7.59 2.52 -7.90
N GLY A 138 7.52 1.25 -7.49
CA GLY A 138 8.48 0.65 -6.56
C GLY A 138 8.39 1.16 -5.11
N LYS A 139 7.32 1.87 -4.76
CA LYS A 139 7.08 2.42 -3.41
C LYS A 139 6.35 1.40 -2.53
N VAL A 140 6.55 1.46 -1.21
CA VAL A 140 5.86 0.63 -0.21
C VAL A 140 4.36 0.89 -0.26
N ALA A 141 3.55 -0.15 -0.47
CA ALA A 141 2.13 0.00 -0.76
C ALA A 141 1.18 -0.76 0.18
N TRP A 142 1.68 -1.63 1.06
CA TRP A 142 0.83 -2.46 1.94
C TRP A 142 -0.15 -1.65 2.81
N TRP A 143 0.20 -0.41 3.19
CA TRP A 143 -0.65 0.43 4.02
C TRP A 143 -1.82 1.06 3.24
N VAL A 144 -1.70 1.16 1.90
CA VAL A 144 -2.69 1.84 1.05
C VAL A 144 -4.04 1.11 1.06
N PRO A 145 -4.09 -0.22 0.84
CA PRO A 145 -5.34 -0.98 0.99
C PRO A 145 -5.97 -0.82 2.36
N LEU A 146 -5.16 -0.81 3.42
CA LEU A 146 -5.64 -0.71 4.80
C LEU A 146 -6.27 0.66 5.06
N ALA A 147 -5.56 1.74 4.73
CA ALA A 147 -6.06 3.10 4.91
C ALA A 147 -7.28 3.39 4.02
N GLY A 148 -7.23 2.98 2.74
CA GLY A 148 -8.34 3.15 1.81
C GLY A 148 -9.59 2.37 2.23
N GLY A 149 -9.41 1.15 2.72
CA GLY A 149 -10.49 0.34 3.30
C GLY A 149 -11.09 1.00 4.54
N ALA A 150 -10.27 1.46 5.47
CA ALA A 150 -10.75 2.13 6.69
C ALA A 150 -11.57 3.40 6.39
N VAL A 151 -11.08 4.25 5.48
CA VAL A 151 -11.80 5.47 5.07
C VAL A 151 -13.11 5.12 4.37
N THR A 152 -13.09 4.16 3.45
CA THR A 152 -14.29 3.77 2.70
C THR A 152 -15.34 3.17 3.62
N LEU A 153 -14.92 2.31 4.56
CA LEU A 153 -15.81 1.70 5.54
C LEU A 153 -16.46 2.76 6.42
N LEU A 154 -15.69 3.76 6.89
CA LEU A 154 -16.22 4.86 7.70
C LEU A 154 -17.31 5.63 6.95
N VAL A 155 -17.09 5.97 5.68
CA VAL A 155 -18.10 6.64 4.86
C VAL A 155 -19.34 5.75 4.67
N ALA A 156 -19.14 4.46 4.40
CA ALA A 156 -20.23 3.51 4.25
C ALA A 156 -21.05 3.33 5.54
N SER A 157 -20.41 3.33 6.71
CA SER A 157 -21.08 3.30 8.01
C SER A 157 -21.95 4.53 8.23
N VAL A 158 -21.51 5.72 7.81
CA VAL A 158 -22.34 6.94 7.87
C VAL A 158 -23.58 6.78 6.99
N CYS A 159 -23.44 6.24 5.78
CA CYS A 159 -24.59 5.97 4.90
C CYS A 159 -25.59 4.99 5.53
N ALA A 160 -25.10 3.92 6.18
CA ALA A 160 -25.95 2.93 6.84
C ALA A 160 -26.61 3.46 8.12
N ALA A 161 -25.96 4.37 8.84
CA ALA A 161 -26.51 4.96 10.06
C ALA A 161 -27.75 5.83 9.79
N ILE A 162 -27.80 6.52 8.64
CA ILE A 162 -28.88 7.47 8.36
C ILE A 162 -30.27 6.80 8.35
N PRO A 163 -30.54 5.71 7.60
CA PRO A 163 -31.83 5.03 7.65
C PRO A 163 -32.18 4.49 9.03
N LEU A 164 -31.19 3.94 9.75
CA LEU A 164 -31.39 3.33 11.06
C LEU A 164 -31.77 4.38 12.12
N MET A 165 -31.09 5.53 12.14
CA MET A 165 -31.42 6.62 13.07
C MET A 165 -32.79 7.27 12.78
N ASN A 166 -33.32 7.09 11.57
CA ASN A 166 -34.65 7.56 11.18
C ASN A 166 -35.69 6.43 11.20
N ASP A 167 -35.35 5.24 11.71
CA ASP A 167 -36.26 4.11 11.80
C ASP A 167 -37.07 4.17 13.12
N PRO A 168 -38.41 4.16 13.07
CA PRO A 168 -39.26 4.18 14.26
C PRO A 168 -38.95 3.07 15.27
N ALA A 169 -38.73 1.83 14.83
CA ALA A 169 -38.47 0.72 15.75
C ALA A 169 -37.16 0.92 16.51
N PHE A 170 -36.14 1.44 15.82
CA PHE A 170 -34.88 1.81 16.46
C PHE A 170 -35.03 2.97 17.45
N ILE A 171 -35.79 4.01 17.10
CA ILE A 171 -36.04 5.16 17.98
C ILE A 171 -36.76 4.72 19.26
N ASP A 172 -37.78 3.86 19.13
CA ASP A 172 -38.53 3.32 20.27
C ASP A 172 -37.62 2.51 21.20
N PHE A 173 -36.71 1.71 20.64
CA PHE A 173 -35.73 0.97 21.42
C PHE A 173 -34.77 1.89 22.18
N VAL A 174 -34.24 2.92 21.53
CA VAL A 174 -33.35 3.89 22.18
C VAL A 174 -34.07 4.62 23.32
N ALA A 175 -35.33 5.02 23.12
CA ALA A 175 -36.15 5.66 24.15
C ALA A 175 -36.34 4.75 25.38
N LYS A 176 -36.75 3.48 25.15
CA LYS A 176 -36.91 2.47 26.21
C LYS A 176 -35.62 2.24 26.98
N THR A 177 -34.49 2.16 26.29
CA THR A 177 -33.17 1.90 26.90
C THR A 177 -32.65 3.13 27.66
N ALA A 178 -33.01 4.34 27.22
CA ALA A 178 -32.69 5.60 27.89
C ALA A 178 -33.58 5.90 29.11
N GLY A 179 -34.60 5.06 29.39
CA GLY A 179 -35.51 5.23 30.51
C GLY A 179 -36.57 6.32 30.30
N GLN A 180 -36.87 6.66 29.04
CA GLN A 180 -37.98 7.55 28.68
C GLN A 180 -39.23 6.76 28.31
#